data_AF-A0A938DA34-F1
#
_entry.id   AF-A0A938DA34-F1
#
_cell.length_a   1.000
_cell.length_b   1.000
_cell.length_c   1.000
_cell.angle_alpha   90.00
_cell.angle_beta   90.00
_cell.angle_gamma   90.00
#
_symmetry.space_group_name_H-M   'P 1'
#
loop_
_entity.id
_entity.type
_entity.pdbx_description
1 polymer ?
#
loop_
_entity_poly.entity_id
_entity_poly.type
_entity_poly.pdbx_seq_one_letter_code
_entity_poly.pdbx_strand_id
1 'polypeptide(L)' 'MPRDKGCGLGLVSSKLPALESVDSLRRRVDEASRQTDLDRLAISPHCDFASTVAGNPVGEDDMRAKLRRCVEVAEAVWR' A
#
# COMPACT_ATOMS: atom_id res chain seq x y z
N MET A 1 -11.89 -11.65 -9.01
CA MET A 1 -10.95 -12.48 -8.20
C MET A 1 -11.65 -13.78 -7.84
N PRO A 2 -11.01 -14.97 -7.93
CA PRO A 2 -11.59 -16.23 -7.44
C PRO A 2 -12.06 -16.10 -5.98
N ARG A 3 -13.11 -16.82 -5.56
CA ARG A 3 -13.78 -16.63 -4.25
C ARG A 3 -12.92 -17.04 -3.03
N ASP A 4 -11.84 -17.75 -3.26
CA ASP A 4 -10.93 -18.32 -2.27
C ASP A 4 -9.59 -17.57 -2.14
N LYS A 5 -9.39 -16.47 -2.87
CA LYS A 5 -8.12 -15.71 -2.90
C LYS A 5 -8.19 -14.33 -2.25
N GLY A 6 -7.08 -13.83 -1.71
CA GLY A 6 -6.94 -12.43 -1.26
C GLY A 6 -6.25 -11.55 -2.31
N CYS A 7 -6.34 -10.23 -2.15
CA CYS A 7 -5.69 -9.25 -3.01
C CYS A 7 -4.91 -8.20 -2.19
N GLY A 8 -3.61 -8.08 -2.47
CA GLY A 8 -2.78 -6.98 -2.00
C GLY A 8 -2.96 -5.75 -2.90
N LEU A 9 -3.46 -4.67 -2.33
CA LEU A 9 -3.58 -3.38 -2.98
C LEU A 9 -2.23 -2.67 -2.90
N GLY A 10 -1.51 -2.63 -4.02
CA GLY A 10 -0.32 -1.80 -4.18
C GLY A 10 -0.73 -0.33 -4.22
N LEU A 11 -0.84 0.33 -3.06
CA LEU A 11 -1.31 1.71 -2.96
C LEU A 11 -0.21 2.72 -2.58
N VAL A 12 0.88 2.23 -1.98
CA VAL A 12 2.03 3.05 -1.57
C VAL A 12 3.14 2.94 -2.63
N SER A 13 3.59 4.07 -3.19
CA SER A 13 4.60 4.08 -4.25
C SER A 13 5.96 3.61 -3.72
N SER A 14 6.56 2.64 -4.41
CA SER A 14 7.94 2.21 -4.18
C SER A 14 8.99 2.95 -5.03
N LYS A 15 8.56 3.97 -5.79
CA LYS A 15 9.39 4.68 -6.78
C LYS A 15 9.48 6.19 -6.55
N LEU A 16 8.65 6.72 -5.66
CA LEU A 16 8.61 8.15 -5.35
C LEU A 16 8.79 8.33 -3.84
N PRO A 17 9.64 9.26 -3.38
CA PRO A 17 9.90 9.46 -1.95
C PRO A 17 8.69 10.05 -1.22
N ALA A 18 7.86 10.82 -1.93
CA ALA A 18 6.66 11.44 -1.37
C ALA A 18 5.75 10.41 -0.68
N LEU A 19 5.31 10.73 0.55
CA LEU A 19 4.50 9.86 1.37
C LEU A 19 3.01 10.13 1.13
N GLU A 20 2.26 9.07 0.83
CA GLU A 20 0.84 9.12 0.49
C GLU A 20 -0.03 9.33 1.73
N SER A 21 -0.93 10.32 1.75
CA SER A 21 -1.77 10.58 2.93
C SER A 21 -2.69 9.40 3.28
N VAL A 22 -2.95 9.24 4.59
CA VAL A 22 -3.85 8.20 5.12
C VAL A 22 -5.22 8.28 4.47
N ASP A 23 -5.83 9.47 4.40
CA ASP A 23 -7.17 9.64 3.83
C ASP A 23 -7.25 9.25 2.35
N SER A 24 -6.21 9.57 1.58
CA SER A 24 -6.13 9.18 0.17
C SER A 24 -6.07 7.65 0.01
N LEU A 25 -5.30 6.99 0.87
CA LEU A 25 -5.16 5.53 0.87
C LEU A 25 -6.46 4.84 1.32
N ARG A 26 -7.10 5.32 2.40
CA ARG A 26 -8.39 4.79 2.88
C ARG A 26 -9.46 4.86 1.82
N ARG A 27 -9.61 6.00 1.13
CA ARG A 27 -10.56 6.15 0.02
C ARG A 27 -10.31 5.14 -1.11
N ARG A 28 -9.05 4.81 -1.42
CA ARG A 28 -8.71 3.80 -2.44
C ARG A 28 -9.02 2.37 -1.96
N VAL A 29 -8.89 2.10 -0.67
CA VAL A 29 -9.35 0.82 -0.09
C VAL A 29 -10.89 0.73 -0.15
N ASP A 30 -11.61 1.80 0.18
CA ASP A 30 -13.07 1.86 0.10
C ASP A 30 -13.60 1.69 -1.32
N GLU A 31 -12.83 2.14 -2.32
CA GLU A 31 -13.15 1.89 -3.72
C GLU A 31 -12.99 0.40 -4.07
N ALA A 32 -11.88 -0.22 -3.63
CA ALA A 32 -11.61 -1.63 -3.86
C ALA A 32 -12.61 -2.56 -3.14
N SER A 33 -13.08 -2.19 -1.95
CA SER A 33 -14.05 -2.97 -1.17
C SER A 33 -15.44 -3.06 -1.83
N ARG A 34 -15.70 -2.25 -2.87
CA ARG A 34 -16.91 -2.38 -3.70
C ARG A 34 -16.88 -3.60 -4.61
N GLN A 35 -15.72 -4.20 -4.84
CA GLN A 35 -15.52 -5.32 -5.77
C GLN A 35 -15.35 -6.67 -5.05
N THR A 36 -14.97 -6.66 -3.78
CA THR A 36 -14.75 -7.86 -2.96
C THR A 36 -14.81 -7.49 -1.48
N ASP A 37 -15.06 -8.48 -0.63
CA ASP A 37 -15.12 -8.31 0.82
C ASP A 37 -13.82 -7.73 1.39
N LEU A 38 -13.96 -6.84 2.38
CA LEU A 38 -12.84 -6.09 2.96
C LEU A 38 -11.80 -6.99 3.62
N ASP A 39 -12.22 -8.09 4.25
CA ASP A 39 -11.37 -9.11 4.88
C ASP A 39 -10.45 -9.85 3.88
N ARG A 40 -10.69 -9.68 2.58
CA ARG A 40 -9.88 -10.26 1.50
C ARG A 40 -8.93 -9.26 0.85
N LEU A 41 -8.90 -8.04 1.35
CA LEU A 41 -8.03 -6.97 0.90
C LEU A 41 -6.92 -6.72 1.91
N ALA A 42 -5.75 -6.33 1.41
CA ALA A 42 -4.63 -5.85 2.22
C ALA A 42 -3.99 -4.64 1.55
N ILE A 43 -3.34 -3.77 2.32
CA ILE A 43 -2.54 -2.67 1.77
C ILE A 43 -1.06 -3.07 1.65
N SER A 44 -0.41 -2.65 0.57
CA SER A 44 0.99 -2.93 0.32
C SER A 44 1.67 -1.82 -0.50
N PRO A 45 3.00 -1.77 -0.52
CA PRO A 45 3.75 -1.04 -1.55
C PRO A 45 3.45 -1.56 -2.96
N HIS A 46 3.63 -0.72 -3.98
CA HIS A 46 3.39 -1.08 -5.38
C HIS A 46 4.26 -2.25 -5.84
N CYS A 47 5.54 -2.21 -5.47
CA CYS A 47 6.54 -3.24 -5.70
C CYS A 47 7.51 -3.23 -4.51
N ASP A 48 8.55 -4.06 -4.55
CA ASP A 48 9.72 -3.90 -3.69
C ASP A 48 10.38 -2.52 -3.88
N PHE A 49 11.15 -2.09 -2.89
CA PHE A 49 12.00 -0.91 -2.94
C PHE A 49 13.38 -1.19 -3.54
N ALA A 50 13.74 -2.47 -3.74
CA ALA A 50 14.97 -2.86 -4.42
C ALA A 50 15.12 -2.15 -5.77
N SER A 51 16.24 -1.45 -5.96
CA SER A 51 16.52 -0.63 -7.13
C SER A 51 16.81 -1.48 -8.37
N THR A 52 16.39 -1.00 -9.54
CA THR A 52 16.91 -1.43 -10.83
C THR A 52 18.24 -0.71 -11.12
N VAL A 53 18.93 -1.07 -12.21
CA VAL A 53 20.26 -0.54 -12.60
C VAL A 53 20.35 1.00 -12.58
N ALA A 54 19.23 1.71 -12.72
CA ALA A 54 19.16 3.18 -12.71
C ALA A 54 19.07 3.81 -11.29
N GLY A 55 19.04 3.00 -10.22
CA GLY A 55 18.84 3.48 -8.84
C GLY A 55 17.36 3.70 -8.48
N ASN A 56 17.08 3.88 -7.18
CA ASN A 56 15.76 4.22 -6.66
C ASN A 56 15.86 5.53 -5.85
N PRO A 57 15.08 6.58 -6.14
CA PRO A 57 15.10 7.83 -5.37
C PRO A 57 14.52 7.70 -3.95
N VAL A 58 13.91 6.56 -3.61
CA VAL A 58 13.39 6.27 -2.27
C VAL A 58 14.55 5.86 -1.35
N GLY A 59 14.89 6.71 -0.38
CA GLY A 59 15.92 6.42 0.63
C GLY A 59 15.42 5.51 1.77
N GLU A 60 16.31 5.12 2.68
CA GLU A 60 15.93 4.25 3.81
C GLU A 60 14.85 4.86 4.71
N ASP A 61 14.95 6.16 5.01
CA ASP A 61 13.96 6.85 5.83
C ASP A 61 12.59 6.91 5.13
N ASP A 62 12.58 7.11 3.81
CA ASP A 62 11.36 7.07 3.00
C ASP A 62 10.75 5.66 3.02
N MET A 63 11.57 4.62 2.86
CA MET A 63 11.11 3.21 2.95
C MET A 63 10.47 2.94 4.30
N ARG A 64 11.12 3.36 5.40
CA ARG A 64 10.62 3.18 6.76
C ARG A 64 9.33 3.94 6.99
N ALA A 65 9.23 5.18 6.52
CA ALA A 65 8.02 5.99 6.60
C ALA A 65 6.86 5.35 5.80
N LYS A 66 7.15 4.82 4.62
CA LYS A 66 6.17 4.13 3.76
C LYS A 66 5.65 2.84 4.37
N LEU A 67 6.52 2.02 4.95
CA LEU A 67 6.10 0.81 5.67
C LEU A 67 5.25 1.16 6.90
N ARG A 68 5.63 2.19 7.67
CA ARG A 68 4.79 2.70 8.77
C ARG A 68 3.43 3.17 8.28
N ARG A 69 3.36 3.84 7.13
CA ARG A 69 2.09 4.28 6.52
C ARG A 69 1.19 3.11 6.12
N CYS A 70 1.75 2.01 5.62
CA CYS A 70 0.96 0.79 5.40
C CYS A 70 0.33 0.27 6.70
N VAL A 71 1.08 0.22 7.80
CA VAL A 71 0.57 -0.21 9.11
C VAL A 71 -0.49 0.75 9.63
N GLU A 72 -0.24 2.06 9.59
CA GLU A 72 -1.18 3.09 10.03
C GLU A 72 -2.54 2.99 9.31
N VAL A 73 -2.51 2.81 7.99
CA VAL A 73 -3.76 2.61 7.22
C VAL A 73 -4.39 1.26 7.52
N ALA A 74 -3.59 0.21 7.71
CA ALA A 74 -4.12 -1.10 8.06
C ALA A 74 -4.88 -1.06 9.39
N GLU A 75 -4.33 -0.41 10.41
CA GLU A 75 -4.99 -0.20 11.69
C GLU A 75 -6.25 0.69 11.59
N ALA A 76 -6.26 1.67 10.69
CA ALA A 76 -7.41 2.55 10.50
C ALA A 76 -8.59 1.89 9.76
N VAL A 77 -8.37 0.76 9.09
CA VAL A 77 -9.36 0.12 8.23
C VAL A 77 -9.78 -1.27 8.72
N TRP A 78 -8.86 -2.08 9.25
CA TRP A 78 -9.10 -3.50 9.59
C TRP A 78 -9.05 -3.81 11.09
N ARG A 79 -8.90 -2.81 11.97
CA ARG A 79 -8.87 -3.03 13.43
C ARG A 79 -10.27 -3.18 14.02
#